data_AF-A0A433WSH9-F1
#
_entry.id   AF-A0A433WSH9-F1
#
_cell.length_a   1.000
_cell.length_b   1.000
_cell.length_c   1.000
_cell.angle_alpha   90.00
_cell.angle_beta   90.00
_cell.angle_gamma   90.00
#
_symmetry.space_group_name_H-M   'P 1'
#
loop_
_entity.id
_entity.type
_entity.pdbx_description
1 polymer ?
#
loop_
_entity_poly.entity_id
_entity_poly.type
_entity_poly.pdbx_seq_one_letter_code
_entity_poly.pdbx_strand_id
1 'polypeptide(L)'
;MLISAPSRAQVTSNDDALPAAAPASKPAAQKAAKKPAQGKSHADKPAHTSPHKAQAHDASPSPAEKNAPTGKAVVKPAPAPSHAPAAQRVGAPPDVPPQPPRPVVIPPPGVKVPTHPPVPPEEIKPDPEAKGKVEKQAKGLRVLFDANSSGMSPAMIEAVQSEARQLATQPTLRITLWSSASGSTEDLSTPRRIALARALAVRSILIREGVTTTRIYPRATGLAQPGSNPPDRLDIVAEGSVPAPSSEAQFGTAPRTSTP
;
A
#
# COMPACT_ATOMS: atom_id res chain seq x y z
N MET A 1 -12.95 -45.14 26.50
CA MET A 1 -13.07 -45.70 25.14
C MET A 1 -12.55 -44.68 24.15
N LEU A 2 -11.33 -44.86 23.63
CA LEU A 2 -10.74 -44.02 22.58
C LEU A 2 -10.89 -44.78 21.25
N ILE A 3 -11.51 -44.14 20.26
CA ILE A 3 -11.68 -44.72 18.93
C ILE A 3 -10.68 -44.01 18.00
N SER A 4 -9.67 -44.76 17.57
CA SER A 4 -8.65 -44.34 16.60
C SER A 4 -9.20 -44.49 15.18
N ALA A 5 -9.16 -43.43 14.37
CA ALA A 5 -9.52 -43.48 12.95
C ALA A 5 -8.25 -43.59 12.06
N PRO A 6 -8.26 -44.37 10.96
CA PRO A 6 -7.09 -44.61 10.13
C PRO A 6 -6.83 -43.48 9.12
N SER A 7 -5.54 -43.10 9.00
CA SER A 7 -5.02 -42.23 7.94
C SER A 7 -5.13 -42.90 6.56
N ARG A 8 -5.66 -42.18 5.56
CA ARG A 8 -5.54 -42.55 4.14
C ARG A 8 -4.66 -41.53 3.44
N ALA A 9 -3.46 -41.96 3.03
CA ALA A 9 -2.60 -41.21 2.13
C ALA A 9 -3.17 -41.29 0.70
N GLN A 10 -3.37 -40.15 0.05
CA GLN A 10 -3.65 -40.10 -1.38
C GLN A 10 -2.36 -39.73 -2.13
N VAL A 11 -1.94 -40.63 -3.02
CA VAL A 11 -0.85 -40.41 -3.98
C VAL A 11 -1.52 -40.11 -5.31
N THR A 12 -1.42 -38.88 -5.80
CA THR A 12 -1.83 -38.52 -7.17
C THR A 12 -0.58 -38.38 -8.03
N SER A 13 -0.38 -39.31 -8.95
CA SER A 13 0.69 -39.27 -9.95
C SER A 13 0.47 -38.11 -10.92
N ASN A 14 1.51 -37.30 -11.12
CA ASN A 14 1.51 -36.18 -12.06
C ASN A 14 2.03 -36.71 -13.43
N ASP A 15 1.14 -36.94 -14.39
CA ASP A 15 1.45 -37.52 -15.71
C ASP A 15 2.05 -36.49 -16.70
N ASP A 16 2.14 -35.22 -16.31
CA ASP A 16 2.60 -34.12 -17.19
C ASP A 16 4.14 -34.00 -17.30
N ALA A 17 4.88 -35.02 -16.85
CA ALA A 17 6.36 -35.00 -16.79
C ALA A 17 7.04 -35.71 -17.98
N LEU A 18 6.51 -35.61 -19.20
CA LEU A 18 7.16 -36.14 -20.41
C LEU A 18 7.53 -35.02 -21.40
N PRO A 19 8.83 -34.80 -21.68
CA PRO A 19 9.28 -33.81 -22.67
C PRO A 19 9.42 -34.35 -24.10
N ALA A 20 8.94 -33.53 -25.05
CA ALA A 20 9.44 -33.21 -26.39
C ALA A 20 9.57 -34.26 -27.52
N ALA A 21 8.99 -33.94 -28.70
CA ALA A 21 9.68 -33.99 -30.00
C ALA A 21 8.85 -33.34 -31.14
N ALA A 22 9.41 -32.33 -31.82
CA ALA A 22 9.18 -32.02 -33.24
C ALA A 22 10.31 -32.72 -34.05
N PRO A 23 10.24 -33.03 -35.38
CA PRO A 23 9.91 -32.09 -36.48
C PRO A 23 9.34 -32.68 -37.82
N ALA A 24 9.17 -31.77 -38.81
CA ALA A 24 9.41 -31.89 -40.28
C ALA A 24 8.27 -32.17 -41.31
N SER A 25 7.91 -31.11 -42.05
CA SER A 25 7.94 -30.88 -43.54
C SER A 25 7.23 -31.80 -44.59
N LYS A 26 6.20 -31.22 -45.27
CA LYS A 26 5.78 -31.14 -46.73
C LYS A 26 6.28 -32.18 -47.79
N PRO A 27 5.60 -32.46 -48.96
CA PRO A 27 4.98 -31.47 -49.90
C PRO A 27 3.81 -31.90 -50.89
N ALA A 28 3.27 -30.89 -51.63
CA ALA A 28 2.61 -30.88 -52.98
C ALA A 28 1.24 -31.62 -53.18
N ALA A 29 0.25 -31.18 -53.97
CA ALA A 29 0.22 -30.48 -55.28
C ALA A 29 -1.14 -29.76 -55.55
N GLN A 30 -1.13 -28.52 -56.09
CA GLN A 30 -1.59 -28.06 -57.44
C GLN A 30 -3.12 -27.88 -57.64
N LYS A 31 -3.65 -26.65 -57.83
CA LYS A 31 -3.82 -25.81 -59.08
C LYS A 31 -5.33 -25.72 -59.38
N ALA A 32 -5.96 -24.71 -59.98
CA ALA A 32 -5.63 -23.40 -60.58
C ALA A 32 -6.97 -22.62 -60.72
N ALA A 33 -6.99 -21.27 -60.62
CA ALA A 33 -7.26 -20.29 -61.70
C ALA A 33 -8.20 -19.20 -61.10
N LYS A 34 -8.22 -17.89 -61.41
CA LYS A 34 -7.59 -17.00 -62.40
C LYS A 34 -7.69 -15.53 -61.88
N LYS A 35 -6.73 -14.71 -62.32
CA LYS A 35 -6.41 -13.26 -62.14
C LYS A 35 -7.45 -12.29 -62.80
N PRO A 36 -7.23 -10.94 -62.93
CA PRO A 36 -6.85 -9.84 -62.01
C PRO A 36 -7.71 -8.54 -62.17
N ALA A 37 -7.54 -7.55 -61.29
CA ALA A 37 -7.64 -6.12 -61.68
C ALA A 37 -6.74 -5.22 -60.80
N GLN A 38 -6.04 -4.30 -61.47
CA GLN A 38 -5.02 -3.36 -60.98
C GLN A 38 -5.61 -2.16 -60.22
N GLY A 39 -4.80 -1.50 -59.39
CA GLY A 39 -5.12 -0.13 -58.99
C GLY A 39 -4.22 0.53 -57.93
N LYS A 40 -3.17 1.21 -58.40
CA LYS A 40 -2.59 2.48 -57.90
C LYS A 40 -1.74 2.52 -56.61
N SER A 41 -0.47 2.79 -56.87
CA SER A 41 0.58 3.40 -56.05
C SER A 41 0.42 4.92 -55.90
N HIS A 42 0.79 5.49 -54.74
CA HIS A 42 1.49 6.78 -54.50
C HIS A 42 1.96 6.74 -53.02
N ALA A 43 3.26 6.61 -52.72
CA ALA A 43 4.27 7.66 -52.64
C ALA A 43 4.11 8.56 -51.39
N ASP A 44 4.94 8.34 -50.36
CA ASP A 44 5.72 9.39 -49.70
C ASP A 44 6.88 8.81 -48.86
N LYS A 45 8.03 9.49 -48.91
CA LYS A 45 9.36 9.27 -48.28
C LYS A 45 9.85 10.71 -47.98
N PRO A 46 10.77 11.07 -47.05
CA PRO A 46 11.81 10.31 -46.32
C PRO A 46 11.86 10.73 -44.80
N ALA A 47 12.82 10.43 -43.91
CA ALA A 47 14.27 10.33 -44.01
C ALA A 47 14.90 9.66 -42.77
N HIS A 48 16.11 9.12 -43.00
CA HIS A 48 17.08 8.60 -42.04
C HIS A 48 17.85 9.72 -41.31
N THR A 49 18.72 9.29 -40.37
CA THR A 49 19.82 9.97 -39.62
C THR A 49 19.47 10.28 -38.17
N SER A 50 20.23 9.95 -37.12
CA SER A 50 21.49 9.23 -36.90
C SER A 50 21.57 8.86 -35.40
N PRO A 51 22.40 7.88 -34.98
CA PRO A 51 22.61 7.54 -33.57
C PRO A 51 23.66 8.49 -32.95
N HIS A 52 23.35 9.09 -31.80
CA HIS A 52 24.34 9.86 -31.04
C HIS A 52 25.22 8.93 -30.20
N LYS A 53 26.52 8.92 -30.52
CA LYS A 53 27.62 8.46 -29.68
C LYS A 53 28.48 9.67 -29.31
N ALA A 54 28.66 9.92 -28.01
CA ALA A 54 29.76 10.65 -27.34
C ALA A 54 29.31 10.83 -25.87
N GLN A 55 30.12 10.72 -24.82
CA GLN A 55 31.57 10.66 -24.68
C GLN A 55 31.88 10.16 -23.27
N ALA A 56 33.09 9.62 -23.10
CA ALA A 56 33.65 9.16 -21.84
C ALA A 56 33.91 10.32 -20.85
N HIS A 57 33.79 10.01 -19.56
CA HIS A 57 34.50 10.73 -18.50
C HIS A 57 35.43 9.74 -17.81
N ASP A 58 36.68 10.18 -17.70
CA ASP A 58 37.84 9.51 -17.16
C ASP A 58 37.86 9.59 -15.62
N ALA A 59 38.65 8.68 -15.02
CA ALA A 59 39.26 8.72 -13.69
C ALA A 59 38.38 8.87 -12.42
N SER A 60 38.20 7.76 -11.69
CA SER A 60 39.07 7.45 -10.54
C SER A 60 38.76 6.09 -9.89
N PRO A 61 39.79 5.39 -9.40
CA PRO A 61 39.71 4.02 -8.92
C PRO A 61 39.14 3.95 -7.49
N SER A 62 38.37 2.90 -7.20
CA SER A 62 38.01 2.52 -5.83
C SER A 62 39.00 1.44 -5.35
N PRO A 63 39.87 1.70 -4.37
CA PRO A 63 40.77 0.68 -3.83
C PRO A 63 40.07 -0.14 -2.74
N ALA A 64 40.16 -1.46 -2.95
CA ALA A 64 40.56 -2.46 -1.96
C ALA A 64 39.91 -2.45 -0.55
N GLU A 65 39.01 -3.41 -0.41
CA GLU A 65 39.00 -4.46 0.61
C GLU A 65 40.29 -4.65 1.46
N LYS A 66 40.06 -5.04 2.72
CA LYS A 66 40.97 -5.64 3.74
C LYS A 66 41.64 -4.69 4.72
N ASN A 67 41.21 -4.80 5.98
CA ASN A 67 42.12 -4.70 7.11
C ASN A 67 41.67 -5.61 8.27
N ALA A 68 42.48 -6.64 8.51
CA ALA A 68 42.58 -7.39 9.75
C ALA A 68 44.09 -7.55 10.06
N PRO A 69 44.47 -7.75 11.33
CA PRO A 69 45.50 -6.96 12.01
C PRO A 69 46.84 -7.68 12.20
N THR A 70 47.91 -6.92 12.46
CA THR A 70 49.07 -7.23 13.36
C THR A 70 50.11 -6.11 13.19
N GLY A 71 50.84 -5.61 14.18
CA GLY A 71 50.88 -5.85 15.62
C GLY A 71 51.93 -4.96 16.29
N LYS A 72 51.67 -4.66 17.57
CA LYS A 72 52.60 -4.51 18.71
C LYS A 72 53.73 -3.47 18.68
N ALA A 73 53.63 -2.51 19.59
CA ALA A 73 54.72 -2.17 20.51
C ALA A 73 54.17 -2.04 21.95
N VAL A 74 54.97 -2.48 22.91
CA VAL A 74 54.66 -2.85 24.29
C VAL A 74 55.09 -1.75 25.25
N VAL A 75 54.32 -1.43 26.30
CA VAL A 75 54.88 -1.01 27.61
C VAL A 75 53.97 -1.47 28.78
N LYS A 76 54.62 -1.86 29.88
CA LYS A 76 54.21 -2.68 31.04
C LYS A 76 53.61 -1.86 32.22
N PRO A 77 52.82 -2.45 33.15
CA PRO A 77 52.07 -1.76 34.20
C PRO A 77 52.72 -1.78 35.61
N ALA A 78 52.27 -0.90 36.52
CA ALA A 78 52.57 -0.89 37.95
C ALA A 78 51.43 -0.20 38.76
N PRO A 79 51.27 -0.44 40.08
CA PRO A 79 49.99 -0.79 40.72
C PRO A 79 49.39 0.25 41.70
N ALA A 80 48.18 -0.04 42.21
CA ALA A 80 47.39 0.77 43.14
C ALA A 80 47.79 0.62 44.63
N PRO A 81 47.40 1.58 45.50
CA PRO A 81 47.08 1.29 46.89
C PRO A 81 45.64 1.69 47.28
N SER A 82 45.14 1.05 48.34
CA SER A 82 43.77 1.15 48.87
C SER A 82 43.78 1.43 50.39
N HIS A 83 42.75 2.15 50.88
CA HIS A 83 42.28 2.38 52.28
C HIS A 83 43.04 3.45 53.13
N ALA A 84 42.46 4.39 53.90
CA ALA A 84 41.11 4.70 54.45
C ALA A 84 41.07 6.19 54.94
N PRO A 85 40.18 6.63 55.86
CA PRO A 85 38.76 6.97 55.75
C PRO A 85 38.49 8.49 55.76
N ALA A 86 37.40 8.96 55.15
CA ALA A 86 36.88 10.31 55.38
C ALA A 86 35.38 10.23 55.68
N ALA A 87 35.07 10.02 56.96
CA ALA A 87 33.81 10.47 57.49
C ALA A 87 33.75 12.01 57.40
N GLN A 88 32.55 12.53 57.18
CA GLN A 88 32.19 13.95 57.06
C GLN A 88 32.70 14.71 55.82
N ARG A 89 31.82 14.86 54.82
CA ARG A 89 30.91 16.02 54.76
C ARG A 89 29.69 15.67 53.91
N VAL A 90 28.57 15.42 54.57
CA VAL A 90 27.26 15.56 53.94
C VAL A 90 27.02 17.05 53.80
N GLY A 91 27.32 17.61 52.63
CA GLY A 91 26.76 18.89 52.21
C GLY A 91 25.31 18.65 51.82
N ALA A 92 24.38 19.45 52.35
CA ALA A 92 22.98 19.39 51.95
C ALA A 92 22.87 19.58 50.42
N PRO A 93 21.99 18.84 49.72
CA PRO A 93 21.75 19.06 48.30
C PRO A 93 21.26 20.50 48.09
N PRO A 94 21.62 21.14 46.97
CA PRO A 94 21.13 22.48 46.64
C PRO A 94 19.59 22.48 46.65
N ASP A 95 19.03 23.53 47.25
CA ASP A 95 17.58 23.70 47.39
C ASP A 95 16.95 23.85 46.00
N VAL A 96 16.29 22.78 45.54
CA VAL A 96 15.55 22.78 44.27
C VAL A 96 14.16 23.33 44.59
N PRO A 97 13.68 24.38 43.90
CA PRO A 97 12.36 24.92 44.16
C PRO A 97 11.32 23.80 44.07
N PRO A 98 10.44 23.63 45.08
CA PRO A 98 9.55 22.48 45.22
C PRO A 98 8.48 22.35 44.13
N GLN A 99 8.44 23.28 43.17
CA GLN A 99 7.47 23.26 42.10
C GLN A 99 8.11 23.57 40.75
N PRO A 100 7.86 22.74 39.71
CA PRO A 100 8.30 23.06 38.37
C PRO A 100 7.66 24.38 37.90
N PRO A 101 8.41 25.20 37.14
CA PRO A 101 7.86 26.43 36.58
C PRO A 101 6.61 26.12 35.76
N ARG A 102 5.58 26.94 35.92
CA ARG A 102 4.31 26.75 35.20
C ARG A 102 4.59 26.82 33.69
N PRO A 103 4.00 25.91 32.89
CA PRO A 103 4.13 25.97 31.44
C PRO A 103 3.65 27.34 30.94
N VAL A 104 4.49 28.04 30.17
CA VAL A 104 4.08 29.26 29.47
C VAL A 104 3.14 28.85 28.36
N VAL A 105 1.84 29.13 28.53
CA VAL A 105 0.85 28.97 27.47
C VAL A 105 0.99 30.14 26.51
N ILE A 106 1.61 29.90 25.35
CA ILE A 106 1.59 30.87 24.25
C ILE A 106 0.20 30.79 23.62
N PRO A 107 -0.63 31.85 23.69
CA PRO A 107 -1.94 31.82 23.05
C PRO A 107 -1.73 31.63 21.54
N PRO A 108 -2.50 30.73 20.88
CA PRO A 108 -2.42 30.57 19.45
C PRO A 108 -2.70 31.93 18.79
N PRO A 109 -1.89 32.33 17.79
CA PRO A 109 -2.12 33.59 17.09
C PRO A 109 -3.54 33.61 16.51
N GLY A 110 -4.26 34.72 16.72
CA GLY A 110 -5.65 34.92 16.28
C GLY A 110 -5.84 35.02 14.77
N VAL A 111 -4.94 34.45 13.98
CA VAL A 111 -5.04 34.39 12.52
C VAL A 111 -6.18 33.45 12.16
N LYS A 112 -7.29 34.03 11.69
CA LYS A 112 -8.37 33.27 11.08
C LYS A 112 -7.83 32.65 9.80
N VAL A 113 -7.39 31.38 9.88
CA VAL A 113 -7.02 30.60 8.70
C VAL A 113 -8.28 30.49 7.83
N PRO A 114 -8.28 31.02 6.59
CA PRO A 114 -9.41 30.84 5.69
C PRO A 114 -9.58 29.35 5.44
N THR A 115 -10.65 28.76 5.96
CA THR A 115 -11.01 27.38 5.67
C THR A 115 -11.59 27.35 4.26
N HIS A 116 -10.87 26.76 3.31
CA HIS A 116 -11.43 26.47 2.01
C HIS A 116 -12.60 25.50 2.18
N PRO A 117 -13.67 25.62 1.37
CA PRO A 117 -14.75 24.65 1.39
C PRO A 117 -14.18 23.25 1.06
N PRO A 118 -14.74 22.17 1.64
CA PRO A 118 -14.29 20.82 1.33
C PRO A 118 -14.36 20.58 -0.18
N VAL A 119 -13.22 20.21 -0.79
CA VAL A 119 -13.20 19.81 -2.20
C VAL A 119 -14.05 18.55 -2.34
N PRO A 120 -15.08 18.54 -3.23
CA PRO A 120 -15.89 17.35 -3.45
C PRO A 120 -15.02 16.16 -3.89
N PRO A 121 -15.30 14.93 -3.43
CA PRO A 121 -14.59 13.75 -3.88
C PRO A 121 -14.68 13.60 -5.40
N GLU A 122 -13.58 13.18 -6.04
CA GLU A 122 -13.58 12.90 -7.47
C GLU A 122 -14.62 11.84 -7.82
N GLU A 123 -15.42 12.14 -8.86
CA GLU A 123 -16.42 11.22 -9.36
C GLU A 123 -15.76 10.11 -10.17
N ILE A 124 -16.08 8.86 -9.82
CA ILE A 124 -15.63 7.69 -10.56
C ILE A 124 -16.45 7.60 -11.84
N LYS A 125 -15.77 7.68 -12.99
CA LYS A 125 -16.36 7.36 -14.29
C LYS A 125 -16.47 5.83 -14.40
N PRO A 126 -17.66 5.26 -14.62
CA PRO A 126 -17.81 3.84 -14.87
C PRO A 126 -17.05 3.44 -16.14
N ASP A 127 -16.32 2.32 -16.06
CA ASP A 127 -15.67 1.71 -17.20
C ASP A 127 -16.52 0.51 -17.67
N PRO A 128 -17.19 0.60 -18.83
CA PRO A 128 -18.03 -0.49 -19.33
C PRO A 128 -17.22 -1.74 -19.73
N GLU A 129 -15.91 -1.62 -19.95
CA GLU A 129 -15.04 -2.74 -20.34
C GLU A 129 -14.46 -3.49 -19.14
N ALA A 130 -14.63 -2.97 -17.92
CA ALA A 130 -14.18 -3.62 -16.70
C ALA A 130 -14.96 -4.92 -16.44
N LYS A 131 -14.25 -6.03 -16.26
CA LYS A 131 -14.78 -7.39 -16.01
C LYS A 131 -14.66 -7.81 -14.55
N GLY A 132 -14.36 -6.85 -13.68
CA GLY A 132 -14.30 -7.05 -12.25
C GLY A 132 -15.62 -7.59 -11.66
N LYS A 133 -15.51 -8.23 -10.49
CA LYS A 133 -16.61 -8.88 -9.79
C LYS A 133 -16.68 -8.39 -8.36
N VAL A 134 -17.85 -8.51 -7.74
CA VAL A 134 -18.02 -8.20 -6.32
C VAL A 134 -18.52 -9.43 -5.59
N GLU A 135 -17.91 -9.73 -4.45
CA GLU A 135 -18.21 -10.86 -3.60
C GLU A 135 -18.49 -10.36 -2.18
N LYS A 136 -19.60 -10.80 -1.58
CA LYS A 136 -19.89 -10.47 -0.18
C LYS A 136 -19.07 -11.36 0.75
N GLN A 137 -18.45 -10.76 1.75
CA GLN A 137 -17.69 -11.46 2.79
C GLN A 137 -18.32 -11.28 4.16
N ALA A 138 -17.93 -12.14 5.10
CA ALA A 138 -18.46 -12.11 6.47
C ALA A 138 -18.22 -10.77 7.20
N LYS A 139 -17.16 -10.04 6.84
CA LYS A 139 -16.75 -8.77 7.50
C LYS A 139 -16.77 -7.56 6.56
N GLY A 140 -17.46 -7.67 5.42
CA GLY A 140 -17.62 -6.58 4.46
C GLY A 140 -17.70 -7.07 3.01
N LEU A 141 -17.06 -6.33 2.10
CA LEU A 141 -17.21 -6.52 0.66
C LEU A 141 -15.86 -6.72 -0.02
N ARG A 142 -15.74 -7.72 -0.87
CA ARG A 142 -14.57 -7.97 -1.72
C ARG A 142 -14.87 -7.53 -3.14
N VAL A 143 -13.99 -6.72 -3.70
CA VAL A 143 -14.05 -6.23 -5.08
C VAL A 143 -12.85 -6.80 -5.83
N LEU A 144 -13.13 -7.64 -6.82
CA LEU A 144 -12.14 -8.25 -7.71
C LEU A 144 -11.99 -7.37 -8.95
N PHE A 145 -10.75 -7.14 -9.37
CA PHE A 145 -10.41 -6.32 -10.53
C PHE A 145 -9.73 -7.15 -11.61
N ASP A 146 -9.74 -6.63 -12.83
CA ASP A 146 -8.87 -7.15 -13.89
C ASP A 146 -7.40 -6.86 -13.60
N ALA A 147 -6.54 -7.72 -14.15
CA ALA A 147 -5.10 -7.55 -14.07
C ALA A 147 -4.70 -6.18 -14.64
N ASN A 148 -3.82 -5.47 -13.91
CA ASN A 148 -3.32 -4.14 -14.28
C ASN A 148 -4.39 -3.03 -14.46
N SER A 149 -5.64 -3.25 -14.04
CA SER A 149 -6.70 -2.24 -14.14
C SER A 149 -7.19 -1.77 -12.78
N SER A 150 -7.53 -0.49 -12.67
CA SER A 150 -8.30 0.09 -11.55
C SER A 150 -9.72 0.49 -11.95
N GLY A 151 -10.14 0.17 -13.18
CA GLY A 151 -11.47 0.44 -13.68
C GLY A 151 -12.53 -0.38 -12.93
N MET A 152 -13.71 0.20 -12.75
CA MET A 152 -14.86 -0.46 -12.14
C MET A 152 -16.04 -0.42 -13.09
N SER A 153 -16.74 -1.54 -13.21
CA SER A 153 -17.97 -1.61 -13.98
C SER A 153 -19.11 -0.91 -13.22
N PRO A 154 -20.18 -0.49 -13.92
CA PRO A 154 -21.35 0.10 -13.27
C PRO A 154 -21.91 -0.76 -12.13
N ALA A 155 -21.99 -2.08 -12.33
CA ALA A 155 -22.48 -3.02 -11.32
C ALA A 155 -21.58 -3.08 -10.07
N MET A 156 -20.26 -2.97 -10.24
CA MET A 156 -19.33 -2.89 -9.11
C MET A 156 -19.54 -1.61 -8.31
N ILE A 157 -19.69 -0.48 -9.01
CA ILE A 157 -19.92 0.83 -8.39
C ILE A 157 -21.22 0.81 -7.57
N GLU A 158 -22.31 0.28 -8.12
CA GLU A 158 -23.60 0.15 -7.42
C GLU A 158 -23.50 -0.74 -6.18
N ALA A 159 -22.78 -1.87 -6.28
CA ALA A 159 -22.58 -2.77 -5.15
C ALA A 159 -21.77 -2.09 -4.03
N VAL A 160 -20.71 -1.36 -4.37
CA VAL A 160 -19.91 -0.58 -3.41
C VAL A 160 -20.74 0.55 -2.80
N GLN A 161 -21.57 1.24 -3.59
CA GLN A 161 -22.47 2.29 -3.08
C GLN A 161 -23.50 1.73 -2.09
N SER A 162 -24.08 0.56 -2.38
CA SER A 162 -25.02 -0.12 -1.50
C SER A 162 -24.38 -0.46 -0.15
N GLU A 163 -23.18 -1.03 -0.17
CA GLU A 163 -22.41 -1.31 1.04
C GLU A 163 -22.02 -0.01 1.76
N ALA A 164 -21.64 1.05 1.04
CA ALA A 164 -21.30 2.34 1.61
C ALA A 164 -22.46 2.96 2.40
N ARG A 165 -23.69 2.87 1.87
CA ARG A 165 -24.90 3.33 2.59
C ARG A 165 -25.13 2.53 3.87
N GLN A 166 -24.88 1.22 3.85
CA GLN A 166 -24.94 0.37 5.06
C GLN A 166 -23.85 0.72 6.09
N LEU A 167 -22.67 1.15 5.63
CA LEU A 167 -21.59 1.59 6.49
C LEU A 167 -21.82 3.01 7.04
N ALA A 168 -22.51 3.87 6.29
CA ALA A 168 -22.85 5.22 6.74
C ALA A 168 -23.81 5.22 7.94
N THR A 169 -24.71 4.24 8.04
CA THR A 169 -25.60 4.06 9.22
C THR A 169 -24.87 3.51 10.44
N GLN A 170 -23.63 3.05 10.26
CA GLN A 170 -22.78 2.52 11.30
C GLN A 170 -21.57 3.46 11.49
N PRO A 171 -21.76 4.62 12.16
CA PRO A 171 -20.63 5.31 12.76
C PRO A 171 -20.00 4.35 13.79
N THR A 172 -18.97 4.63 14.56
CA THR A 172 -18.29 3.58 15.35
C THR A 172 -17.54 2.54 14.49
N LEU A 173 -18.00 2.06 13.34
CA LEU A 173 -17.17 1.15 12.54
C LEU A 173 -16.00 1.89 11.88
N ARG A 174 -14.80 1.31 11.98
CA ARG A 174 -13.63 1.71 11.20
C ARG A 174 -13.62 0.94 9.89
N ILE A 175 -13.33 1.62 8.78
CA ILE A 175 -13.29 1.00 7.46
C ILE A 175 -11.85 0.98 6.97
N THR A 176 -11.32 -0.23 6.77
CA THR A 176 -9.98 -0.43 6.20
C THR A 176 -10.11 -1.02 4.79
N LEU A 177 -9.49 -0.37 3.79
CA LEU A 177 -9.50 -0.81 2.40
C LEU A 177 -8.19 -1.52 2.07
N TRP A 178 -8.19 -2.85 2.08
CA TRP A 178 -7.01 -3.64 1.76
C TRP A 178 -6.96 -3.92 0.27
N SER A 179 -6.09 -3.23 -0.46
CA SER A 179 -5.96 -3.42 -1.91
C SER A 179 -4.63 -4.04 -2.30
N SER A 180 -4.69 -5.09 -3.12
CA SER A 180 -3.56 -5.74 -3.76
C SER A 180 -3.75 -5.81 -5.28
N ALA A 181 -2.65 -6.01 -5.98
CA ALA A 181 -2.61 -6.25 -7.41
C ALA A 181 -1.65 -7.39 -7.74
N SER A 182 -1.87 -8.04 -8.89
CA SER A 182 -0.87 -8.89 -9.50
C SER A 182 0.33 -8.05 -9.97
N GLY A 183 1.51 -8.68 -10.01
CA GLY A 183 2.74 -8.01 -10.42
C GLY A 183 3.95 -8.91 -10.27
N SER A 184 5.12 -8.39 -10.65
CA SER A 184 6.41 -9.04 -10.47
C SER A 184 7.05 -8.63 -9.15
N THR A 185 7.88 -9.50 -8.57
CA THR A 185 8.75 -9.16 -7.42
C THR A 185 9.86 -8.18 -7.81
N GLU A 186 10.22 -8.13 -9.10
CA GLU A 186 11.26 -7.22 -9.63
C GLU A 186 10.77 -5.77 -9.77
N ASP A 187 9.46 -5.57 -9.93
CA ASP A 187 8.84 -4.24 -9.99
C ASP A 187 7.68 -4.15 -9.00
N LEU A 188 8.01 -3.82 -7.76
CA LEU A 188 7.03 -3.60 -6.70
C LEU A 188 6.28 -2.27 -6.84
N SER A 189 6.79 -1.34 -7.65
CA SER A 189 6.22 0.01 -7.79
C SER A 189 4.92 -0.02 -8.57
N THR A 190 4.85 -0.84 -9.63
CA THR A 190 3.65 -0.97 -10.46
C THR A 190 2.42 -1.53 -9.72
N PRO A 191 2.47 -2.71 -9.06
CA PRO A 191 1.32 -3.22 -8.31
C PRO A 191 0.93 -2.30 -7.14
N ARG A 192 1.89 -1.59 -6.52
CA ARG A 192 1.62 -0.60 -5.48
C ARG A 192 0.80 0.57 -6.00
N ARG A 193 1.15 1.13 -7.17
CA ARG A 193 0.41 2.21 -7.82
C ARG A 193 -1.01 1.79 -8.17
N ILE A 194 -1.17 0.60 -8.76
CA ILE A 194 -2.48 0.06 -9.13
C ILE A 194 -3.36 -0.17 -7.90
N ALA A 195 -2.83 -0.81 -6.86
CA ALA A 195 -3.55 -1.04 -5.61
C ALA A 195 -3.98 0.29 -4.94
N LEU A 196 -3.11 1.31 -4.99
CA LEU A 196 -3.46 2.63 -4.47
C LEU A 196 -4.58 3.29 -5.28
N ALA A 197 -4.51 3.26 -6.61
CA ALA A 197 -5.54 3.80 -7.48
C ALA A 197 -6.91 3.14 -7.20
N ARG A 198 -6.95 1.81 -7.06
CA ARG A 198 -8.17 1.06 -6.67
C ARG A 198 -8.72 1.51 -5.32
N ALA A 199 -7.85 1.66 -4.31
CA ALA A 199 -8.26 2.09 -2.98
C ALA A 199 -8.80 3.52 -2.94
N LEU A 200 -8.21 4.43 -3.71
CA LEU A 200 -8.69 5.81 -3.83
C LEU A 200 -10.03 5.88 -4.57
N ALA A 201 -10.17 5.06 -5.62
CA ALA A 201 -11.40 4.97 -6.38
C ALA A 201 -12.60 4.52 -5.50
N VAL A 202 -12.40 3.49 -4.68
CA VAL A 202 -13.42 3.04 -3.73
C VAL A 202 -13.64 4.07 -2.61
N ARG A 203 -12.57 4.71 -2.11
CA ARG A 203 -12.69 5.75 -1.08
C ARG A 203 -13.59 6.90 -1.53
N SER A 204 -13.48 7.38 -2.77
CA SER A 204 -14.32 8.49 -3.22
C SER A 204 -15.80 8.10 -3.23
N ILE A 205 -16.14 6.87 -3.64
CA ILE A 205 -17.52 6.34 -3.57
C ILE A 205 -18.01 6.34 -2.12
N LEU A 206 -17.23 5.80 -1.18
CA LEU A 206 -17.62 5.76 0.23
C LEU A 206 -17.91 7.17 0.79
N ILE A 207 -17.07 8.15 0.46
CA ILE A 207 -17.25 9.53 0.93
C ILE A 207 -18.51 10.15 0.33
N ARG A 208 -18.80 9.91 -0.96
CA ARG A 208 -20.01 10.42 -1.62
C ARG A 208 -21.29 9.87 -0.99
N GLU A 209 -21.28 8.62 -0.56
CA GLU A 209 -22.41 7.97 0.12
C GLU A 209 -22.53 8.34 1.61
N GLY A 210 -21.70 9.27 2.11
CA GLY A 210 -21.82 9.85 3.45
C GLY A 210 -20.91 9.23 4.51
N VAL A 211 -19.98 8.34 4.13
CA VAL A 211 -19.00 7.80 5.08
C VAL A 211 -17.97 8.88 5.44
N THR A 212 -17.81 9.14 6.74
CA THR A 212 -16.86 10.15 7.24
C THR A 212 -15.42 9.79 6.89
N THR A 213 -14.69 10.71 6.24
CA THR A 213 -13.29 10.50 5.80
C THR A 213 -12.32 10.08 6.91
N THR A 214 -12.59 10.48 8.15
CA THR A 214 -11.79 10.14 9.35
C THR A 214 -11.84 8.66 9.74
N ARG A 215 -12.76 7.89 9.14
CA ARG A 215 -12.93 6.46 9.41
C ARG A 215 -12.49 5.56 8.26
N ILE A 216 -12.10 6.13 7.13
CA ILE A 216 -11.69 5.36 5.94
C ILE A 216 -10.17 5.33 5.88
N TYR A 217 -9.60 4.14 5.93
CA TYR A 217 -8.16 3.90 5.93
C TYR A 217 -7.75 3.08 4.70
N PRO A 218 -7.31 3.74 3.62
CA PRO A 218 -6.75 3.05 2.46
C PRO A 218 -5.43 2.36 2.81
N ARG A 219 -5.31 1.07 2.48
CA ARG A 219 -4.11 0.25 2.65
C ARG A 219 -3.81 -0.46 1.34
N ALA A 220 -3.01 0.20 0.49
CA ALA A 220 -2.43 -0.44 -0.68
C ALA A 220 -1.27 -1.34 -0.23
N THR A 221 -1.42 -2.65 -0.24
CA THR A 221 -0.32 -3.58 0.05
C THR A 221 0.62 -3.70 -1.15
N GLY A 222 0.10 -3.57 -2.37
CA GLY A 222 0.86 -3.76 -3.60
C GLY A 222 0.75 -5.20 -4.05
N LEU A 223 1.86 -5.94 -4.07
CA LEU A 223 1.83 -7.36 -4.44
C LEU A 223 0.96 -8.16 -3.46
N ALA A 224 0.11 -9.04 -3.99
CA ALA A 224 -0.70 -9.93 -3.18
C ALA A 224 0.19 -10.87 -2.33
N GLN A 225 -0.27 -11.19 -1.12
CA GLN A 225 0.45 -12.13 -0.25
C GLN A 225 0.50 -13.53 -0.88
N PRO A 226 1.56 -14.33 -0.65
CA PRO A 226 1.60 -15.71 -1.13
C PRO A 226 0.36 -16.50 -0.69
N GLY A 227 -0.28 -17.23 -1.63
CA GLY A 227 -1.53 -17.97 -1.38
C GLY A 227 -2.82 -17.14 -1.52
N SER A 228 -2.70 -15.83 -1.77
CA SER A 228 -3.84 -14.95 -2.04
C SER A 228 -4.30 -15.05 -3.50
N ASN A 229 -5.32 -15.86 -3.77
CA ASN A 229 -5.97 -15.91 -5.08
C ASN A 229 -7.45 -15.45 -4.99
N PRO A 230 -7.93 -14.62 -5.92
CA PRO A 230 -7.18 -13.85 -6.93
C PRO A 230 -6.28 -12.75 -6.30
N PRO A 231 -5.17 -12.36 -6.94
CA PRO A 231 -4.27 -11.32 -6.44
C PRO A 231 -4.82 -9.89 -6.64
N ASP A 232 -5.61 -9.67 -7.69
CA ASP A 232 -6.22 -8.40 -8.05
C ASP A 232 -7.53 -8.18 -7.30
N ARG A 233 -7.41 -7.68 -6.06
CA ARG A 233 -8.56 -7.51 -5.18
C ARG A 233 -8.45 -6.32 -4.26
N LEU A 234 -9.61 -5.88 -3.80
CA LEU A 234 -9.77 -4.91 -2.74
C LEU A 234 -10.81 -5.43 -1.75
N ASP A 235 -10.41 -5.59 -0.50
CA ASP A 235 -11.29 -5.99 0.59
C ASP A 235 -11.67 -4.75 1.40
N ILE A 236 -12.96 -4.45 1.46
CA ILE A 236 -13.57 -3.45 2.35
C ILE A 236 -13.88 -4.17 3.65
N VAL A 237 -13.10 -3.87 4.69
CA VAL A 237 -13.28 -4.49 6.02
C VAL A 237 -13.77 -3.43 6.98
N ALA A 238 -14.93 -3.67 7.60
CA ALA A 238 -15.46 -2.82 8.66
C ALA A 238 -15.20 -3.48 10.02
N GLU A 239 -14.49 -2.80 10.90
CA GLU A 239 -14.00 -3.34 12.18
C GLU A 239 -14.13 -2.35 13.34
N GLY A 240 -14.40 -2.87 14.54
CA GLY A 240 -14.21 -2.17 15.82
C GLY A 240 -15.12 -0.95 16.09
N SER A 241 -14.78 -0.24 17.17
CA SER A 241 -15.40 1.00 17.64
C SER A 241 -14.37 2.14 17.57
N VAL A 242 -14.48 2.98 16.55
CA VAL A 242 -13.94 4.35 16.52
C VAL A 242 -14.79 5.14 17.52
N PRO A 243 -14.21 5.71 18.59
CA PRO A 243 -14.98 6.60 19.45
C PRO A 243 -15.61 7.68 18.56
N ALA A 244 -16.93 7.85 18.65
CA ALA A 244 -17.60 8.93 17.96
C ALA A 244 -16.86 10.24 18.28
N PRO A 245 -16.63 11.14 17.32
CA PRO A 245 -16.03 12.42 17.65
C PRO A 245 -16.95 13.06 18.67
N SER A 246 -16.52 13.12 19.93
CA SER A 246 -17.17 13.89 20.96
C SER A 246 -17.16 15.31 20.44
N SER A 247 -18.30 15.78 19.94
CA SER A 247 -18.47 17.18 19.51
C SER A 247 -18.43 18.15 20.70
N GLU A 248 -17.95 17.70 21.86
CA GLU A 248 -17.45 18.48 22.98
C GLU A 248 -15.93 18.27 23.07
N ALA A 249 -15.20 18.89 22.15
CA ALA A 249 -13.91 19.43 22.56
C ALA A 249 -14.23 20.41 23.70
N GLN A 250 -13.79 20.06 24.91
CA GLN A 250 -13.89 20.81 26.15
C GLN A 250 -13.33 22.23 26.00
N PHE A 251 -14.05 23.11 25.33
CA PHE A 251 -13.92 24.54 25.51
C PHE A 251 -14.92 24.89 26.59
N GLY A 252 -14.39 25.21 27.77
CA GLY A 252 -15.07 25.37 29.05
C GLY A 252 -16.57 25.68 28.98
N THR A 253 -17.38 24.71 29.38
CA THR A 253 -18.77 24.92 29.77
C THR A 253 -18.82 25.92 30.92
N ALA A 254 -19.07 27.19 30.63
CA ALA A 254 -19.56 28.10 31.65
C ALA A 254 -21.01 27.69 31.98
N PRO A 255 -21.36 27.44 33.24
CA PRO A 255 -22.74 27.12 33.61
C PRO A 255 -23.62 28.35 33.34
N ARG A 256 -24.60 28.21 32.45
CA ARG A 256 -25.68 29.20 32.35
C ARG A 256 -26.56 29.02 33.58
N THR A 257 -26.39 29.87 34.58
CA THR A 257 -27.34 30.04 35.67
C THR A 257 -28.63 30.61 35.09
N SER A 258 -29.68 29.78 35.00
CA SER A 258 -31.05 30.25 34.84
C SER A 258 -31.59 30.54 36.25
N THR A 259 -31.76 31.82 36.56
CA THR A 259 -32.42 32.33 37.78
C THR A 259 -33.93 32.49 37.49
N PRO A 260 -34.81 32.28 38.49
CA PRO A 260 -36.25 32.00 38.33
C PRO A 260 -37.10 33.13 37.73
#